data_AF-A0A1Q5IYG4-F1
#
_entry.id   AF-A0A1Q5IYG4-F1
#
_cell.length_a   1.000
_cell.length_b   1.000
_cell.length_c   1.000
_cell.angle_alpha   90.00
_cell.angle_beta   90.00
_cell.angle_gamma   90.00
#
_symmetry.space_group_name_H-M   'P 1'
#
loop_
_entity.id
_entity.type
_entity.pdbx_description
1 polymer ?
#
loop_
_entity_poly.entity_id
_entity_poly.type
_entity_poly.pdbx_seq_one_letter_code
_entity_poly.pdbx_strand_id
1 'polypeptide(L)'
;MFLTISTTGNPERPATDLGFLLHKHPERAQTFSTSHGTAHVLYPEASAERCTAALLLEVDPVALVRRGKGKGRGGAPDSALAQYVNDRPYAASSLLAVALAKVFKTALHGVCQAMPERAAAALPLRVEVPALPAKGGAELVRRLFGPLGWDTVDAEPVALDERFPEWGASRYVRLVLEGELRLADALNHLYVLLPVLDDAKHYWVAPDEVEKLLRAGDGWLAGHPERTLITARYLSRRRGLTREADERLELVRLAEADGLDVDDVDNAVDESTDTEERPVPLAEQRRAAILAALERAEASRVLDLGCGQGQLVQALLKNPRFTEVVGVDVSVRALTIAARRLRLERMGERQAARVTLMQGSLAYTDKRLTGYDAAVLSEVVEHLDLPRLPALEYAVFGSARPRTVLVTTPNVEYNVRWESLPAGHVRHSDHRFEWTREEFRSWASSVAERYGYGVGFTPVGPDDPEVGPPTQMAVFTRNQDQGQDRNQDRNQDQKQGRKQKQTTDPTAAKEEQA
;
A
#
# COMPACT_ATOMS: atom_id res chain seq x y z
N MET A 1 -18.11 5.48 -19.47
CA MET A 1 -17.32 4.48 -20.26
C MET A 1 -18.07 3.17 -20.35
N PHE A 2 -17.92 2.36 -21.40
CA PHE A 2 -18.62 1.06 -21.51
C PHE A 2 -17.80 0.00 -22.24
N LEU A 3 -18.26 -1.24 -22.14
CA LEU A 3 -17.93 -2.34 -23.05
C LEU A 3 -19.20 -3.06 -23.48
N THR A 4 -19.15 -3.74 -24.61
CA THR A 4 -20.23 -4.61 -25.08
C THR A 4 -19.75 -6.04 -25.25
N ILE A 5 -20.63 -7.00 -24.98
CA ILE A 5 -20.43 -8.42 -25.20
C ILE A 5 -21.58 -8.88 -26.09
N SER A 6 -21.27 -9.39 -27.26
CA SER A 6 -22.24 -9.88 -28.23
C SER A 6 -22.04 -11.36 -28.48
N THR A 7 -23.13 -12.05 -28.80
CA THR A 7 -23.08 -13.42 -29.33
C THR A 7 -24.13 -13.58 -30.42
N THR A 8 -23.94 -14.59 -31.26
CA THR A 8 -24.91 -15.01 -32.27
C THR A 8 -25.56 -16.34 -31.88
N GLY A 9 -26.80 -16.52 -32.31
CA GLY A 9 -27.61 -17.68 -31.99
C GLY A 9 -27.91 -18.53 -33.21
N ASN A 10 -28.37 -19.75 -32.93
CA ASN A 10 -28.93 -20.65 -33.93
C ASN A 10 -30.31 -21.16 -33.42
N PRO A 11 -31.08 -21.91 -34.23
CA PRO A 11 -32.43 -22.34 -33.84
C PRO A 11 -32.51 -23.15 -32.53
N GLU A 12 -31.45 -23.85 -32.16
CA GLU A 12 -31.40 -24.65 -30.92
C GLU A 12 -30.84 -23.86 -29.73
N ARG A 13 -30.10 -22.78 -29.98
CA ARG A 13 -29.37 -21.99 -28.99
C ARG A 13 -29.51 -20.50 -29.33
N PRO A 14 -30.64 -19.87 -28.98
CA PRO A 14 -30.89 -18.48 -29.34
C PRO A 14 -29.87 -17.55 -28.65
N ALA A 15 -29.50 -16.46 -29.30
CA ALA A 15 -28.51 -15.52 -28.77
C ALA A 15 -28.96 -14.89 -27.43
N THR A 16 -30.28 -14.81 -27.20
CA THR A 16 -30.89 -14.35 -25.94
C THR A 16 -30.48 -15.17 -24.72
N ASP A 17 -29.96 -16.39 -24.89
CA ASP A 17 -29.36 -17.18 -23.81
C ASP A 17 -28.27 -16.40 -23.06
N LEU A 18 -27.61 -15.45 -23.73
CA LEU A 18 -26.64 -14.53 -23.12
C LEU A 18 -27.21 -13.82 -21.87
N GLY A 19 -28.51 -13.55 -21.83
CA GLY A 19 -29.18 -13.01 -20.65
C GLY A 19 -29.14 -13.93 -19.43
N PHE A 20 -29.39 -15.22 -19.63
CA PHE A 20 -29.28 -16.24 -18.58
C PHE A 20 -27.83 -16.44 -18.15
N LEU A 21 -26.90 -16.46 -19.11
CA LEU A 21 -25.48 -16.65 -18.83
C LEU A 21 -24.88 -15.48 -18.04
N LEU A 22 -25.28 -14.23 -18.34
CA LEU A 22 -24.86 -13.04 -17.59
C LEU A 22 -25.67 -12.78 -16.32
N HIS A 23 -26.74 -13.56 -16.09
CA HIS A 23 -27.71 -13.36 -15.03
C HIS A 23 -28.32 -11.94 -15.08
N LYS A 24 -28.65 -11.47 -16.29
CA LYS A 24 -29.28 -10.17 -16.56
C LYS A 24 -30.35 -10.34 -17.62
N HIS A 25 -31.58 -10.01 -17.27
CA HIS A 25 -32.70 -10.16 -18.20
C HIS A 25 -32.64 -9.09 -19.31
N PRO A 26 -32.71 -9.46 -20.61
CA PRO A 26 -32.58 -8.50 -21.72
C PRO A 26 -33.57 -7.34 -21.69
N GLU A 27 -34.82 -7.61 -21.30
CA GLU A 27 -35.88 -6.59 -21.20
C GLU A 27 -35.77 -5.67 -19.96
N ARG A 28 -34.74 -5.85 -19.11
CA ARG A 28 -34.58 -5.08 -17.88
C ARG A 28 -33.24 -4.37 -17.86
N ALA A 29 -33.29 -3.06 -18.04
CA ALA A 29 -32.18 -2.18 -17.66
C ALA A 29 -31.98 -2.25 -16.14
N GLN A 30 -30.77 -2.57 -15.71
CA GLN A 30 -30.43 -2.76 -14.30
C GLN A 30 -29.30 -1.85 -13.88
N THR A 31 -29.39 -1.34 -12.66
CA THR A 31 -28.45 -0.38 -12.12
C THR A 31 -27.82 -0.89 -10.82
N PHE A 32 -26.51 -0.74 -10.69
CA PHE A 32 -25.71 -1.25 -9.58
C PHE A 32 -24.81 -0.13 -9.04
N SER A 33 -24.90 0.16 -7.74
CA SER A 33 -23.97 1.10 -7.09
C SER A 33 -22.56 0.51 -7.05
N THR A 34 -21.52 1.30 -7.35
CA THR A 34 -20.12 0.91 -7.23
C THR A 34 -19.36 1.89 -6.33
N SER A 35 -18.10 1.57 -6.00
CA SER A 35 -17.25 2.44 -5.19
C SER A 35 -16.88 3.77 -5.87
N HIS A 36 -17.05 3.89 -7.18
CA HIS A 36 -16.61 5.06 -7.96
C HIS A 36 -17.71 5.62 -8.87
N GLY A 37 -18.96 5.17 -8.71
CA GLY A 37 -20.08 5.61 -9.54
C GLY A 37 -21.16 4.55 -9.66
N THR A 38 -21.86 4.53 -10.78
CA THR A 38 -23.01 3.67 -11.04
C THR A 38 -22.75 2.83 -12.28
N ALA A 39 -22.89 1.51 -12.17
CA ALA A 39 -22.82 0.59 -13.28
C ALA A 39 -24.23 0.25 -13.78
N HIS A 40 -24.43 0.27 -15.08
CA HIS A 40 -25.68 -0.04 -15.75
C HIS A 40 -25.47 -1.24 -16.67
N VAL A 41 -26.42 -2.17 -16.67
CA VAL A 41 -26.52 -3.21 -17.68
C VAL A 41 -27.79 -3.00 -18.49
N LEU A 42 -27.61 -2.98 -19.81
CA LEU A 42 -28.70 -2.85 -20.78
C LEU A 42 -28.37 -3.67 -22.02
N TYR A 43 -29.39 -4.02 -22.79
CA TYR A 43 -29.25 -4.82 -24.01
C TYR A 43 -29.67 -3.95 -25.20
N PRO A 44 -28.72 -3.32 -25.92
CA PRO A 44 -29.06 -2.55 -27.12
C PRO A 44 -29.67 -3.41 -28.23
N GLU A 45 -29.40 -4.72 -28.24
CA GLU A 45 -29.97 -5.68 -29.17
C GLU A 45 -30.20 -7.02 -28.46
N ALA A 46 -31.37 -7.61 -28.65
CA ALA A 46 -31.73 -8.92 -28.10
C ALA A 46 -32.74 -9.61 -29.02
N SER A 47 -32.24 -10.37 -29.98
CA SER A 47 -33.01 -11.26 -30.85
C SER A 47 -32.49 -12.70 -30.75
N ALA A 48 -33.17 -13.65 -31.38
CA ALA A 48 -32.72 -15.04 -31.43
C ALA A 48 -31.41 -15.19 -32.21
N GLU A 49 -31.18 -14.34 -33.20
CA GLU A 49 -30.02 -14.34 -34.09
C GLU A 49 -28.81 -13.63 -33.48
N ARG A 50 -29.03 -12.50 -32.78
CA ARG A 50 -27.97 -11.71 -32.17
C ARG A 50 -28.42 -11.07 -30.86
N CYS A 51 -27.55 -11.13 -29.87
CA CYS A 51 -27.79 -10.52 -28.57
C CYS A 51 -26.52 -9.81 -28.12
N THR A 52 -26.68 -8.55 -27.72
CA THR A 52 -25.59 -7.70 -27.23
C THR A 52 -25.96 -7.18 -25.86
N ALA A 53 -25.11 -7.45 -24.87
CA ALA A 53 -25.16 -6.85 -23.55
C ALA A 53 -24.15 -5.70 -23.47
N ALA A 54 -24.54 -4.57 -22.90
CA ALA A 54 -23.66 -3.44 -22.63
C ALA A 54 -23.49 -3.26 -21.11
N LEU A 55 -22.23 -3.16 -20.66
CA LEU A 55 -21.88 -2.72 -19.31
C LEU A 55 -21.37 -1.28 -19.37
N LEU A 56 -22.20 -0.35 -18.92
CA LEU A 56 -21.90 1.08 -18.88
C LEU A 56 -21.54 1.49 -17.46
N LEU A 57 -20.33 1.99 -17.24
CA LEU A 57 -19.93 2.63 -15.99
C LEU A 57 -20.02 4.14 -16.12
N GLU A 58 -20.88 4.72 -15.29
CA GLU A 58 -21.02 6.14 -15.05
C GLU A 58 -20.23 6.50 -13.80
N VAL A 59 -19.05 7.11 -13.97
CA VAL A 59 -18.18 7.52 -12.86
C VAL A 59 -18.61 8.92 -12.43
N ASP A 60 -18.74 9.14 -11.12
CA ASP A 60 -18.92 10.49 -10.57
C ASP A 60 -17.53 11.15 -10.39
N PRO A 61 -17.13 12.09 -11.26
CA PRO A 61 -15.81 12.72 -11.17
C PRO A 61 -15.64 13.53 -9.88
N VAL A 62 -16.72 14.10 -9.35
CA VAL A 62 -16.70 14.91 -8.12
C VAL A 62 -16.54 14.00 -6.91
N ALA A 63 -17.24 12.87 -6.85
CA ALA A 63 -17.04 11.87 -5.80
C ALA A 63 -15.65 11.22 -5.88
N LEU A 64 -15.12 11.00 -7.08
CA LEU A 64 -13.77 10.49 -7.29
C LEU A 64 -12.72 11.44 -6.69
N VAL A 65 -12.88 12.75 -6.89
CA VAL A 65 -12.02 13.79 -6.29
C VAL A 65 -12.28 13.94 -4.79
N ARG A 66 -13.53 13.97 -4.32
CA ARG A 66 -13.87 14.15 -2.90
C ARG A 66 -13.42 12.98 -2.04
N ARG A 67 -13.54 11.74 -2.53
CA ARG A 67 -12.95 10.55 -1.90
C ARG A 67 -11.42 10.51 -2.06
N GLY A 68 -10.90 11.22 -3.06
CA GLY A 68 -9.48 11.53 -3.25
C GLY A 68 -8.94 12.70 -2.40
N LYS A 69 -9.78 13.54 -1.76
CA LYS A 69 -9.35 14.71 -0.95
C LYS A 69 -8.59 14.38 0.34
N GLY A 70 -8.36 13.09 0.62
CA GLY A 70 -7.34 12.63 1.56
C GLY A 70 -5.93 12.49 0.96
N LYS A 71 -5.72 12.85 -0.31
CA LYS A 71 -4.45 12.70 -1.05
C LYS A 71 -3.93 14.07 -1.53
N GLY A 72 -2.84 14.53 -0.90
CA GLY A 72 -1.86 15.47 -1.47
C GLY A 72 -2.32 16.91 -1.70
N ARG A 73 -2.05 17.80 -0.73
CA ARG A 73 -1.78 19.22 -1.00
C ARG A 73 -0.29 19.34 -1.32
N GLY A 74 0.06 19.53 -2.60
CA GLY A 74 1.46 19.72 -3.02
C GLY A 74 1.68 19.37 -4.48
N GLY A 75 1.16 20.19 -5.40
CA GLY A 75 1.46 20.09 -6.83
C GLY A 75 1.08 21.40 -7.51
N ALA A 76 1.78 21.75 -8.59
CA ALA A 76 1.57 22.97 -9.38
C ALA A 76 0.09 23.13 -9.81
N PRO A 77 -0.39 24.34 -10.13
CA PRO A 77 -1.80 24.61 -10.47
C PRO A 77 -2.40 23.63 -11.50
N ASP A 78 -1.61 23.18 -12.47
CA ASP A 78 -2.02 22.22 -13.50
C ASP A 78 -2.33 20.81 -12.95
N SER A 79 -1.65 20.39 -11.88
CA SER A 79 -1.90 19.10 -11.22
C SER A 79 -3.19 19.08 -10.40
N ALA A 80 -3.67 20.25 -9.96
CA ALA A 80 -4.96 20.39 -9.30
C ALA A 80 -6.11 20.34 -10.31
N LEU A 81 -5.91 20.92 -11.51
CA LEU A 81 -6.85 20.84 -12.64
C LEU A 81 -7.02 19.41 -13.16
N ALA A 82 -5.92 18.65 -13.28
CA ALA A 82 -5.94 17.24 -13.69
C ALA A 82 -6.78 16.33 -12.78
N GLN A 83 -7.06 16.74 -11.54
CA GLN A 83 -7.96 15.99 -10.65
C GLN A 83 -9.43 16.18 -11.02
N TYR A 84 -9.82 17.36 -11.52
CA TYR A 84 -11.20 17.67 -11.91
C TYR A 84 -11.47 17.39 -13.40
N VAL A 85 -10.45 17.55 -14.25
CA VAL A 85 -10.51 17.24 -15.69
C VAL A 85 -9.52 16.11 -15.97
N ASN A 86 -10.05 14.90 -16.05
CA ASN A 86 -9.30 13.72 -16.46
C ASN A 86 -10.20 12.77 -17.25
N ASP A 87 -9.54 11.81 -17.87
CA ASP A 87 -10.10 10.77 -18.72
C ASP A 87 -10.79 9.63 -17.96
N ARG A 88 -10.63 9.54 -16.63
CA ARG A 88 -11.08 8.37 -15.85
C ARG A 88 -12.58 8.06 -15.98
N PRO A 89 -13.50 9.03 -16.12
CA PRO A 89 -14.91 8.73 -16.36
C PRO A 89 -15.22 8.13 -17.74
N TYR A 90 -14.28 8.28 -18.68
CA TYR A 90 -14.49 8.04 -20.10
C TYR A 90 -13.70 6.83 -20.61
N ALA A 91 -12.57 6.49 -19.97
CA ALA A 91 -11.71 5.39 -20.39
C ALA A 91 -12.02 4.07 -19.67
N ALA A 92 -12.03 2.96 -20.42
CA ALA A 92 -12.24 1.58 -19.96
C ALA A 92 -11.07 1.05 -19.12
N SER A 93 -10.86 1.68 -17.97
CA SER A 93 -9.76 1.47 -17.02
C SER A 93 -10.05 0.36 -16.01
N SER A 94 -9.19 0.23 -15.01
CA SER A 94 -9.38 -0.65 -13.84
C SER A 94 -10.74 -0.47 -13.11
N LEU A 95 -11.39 0.70 -13.23
CA LEU A 95 -12.74 0.92 -12.70
C LEU A 95 -13.80 0.07 -13.40
N LEU A 96 -13.67 -0.16 -14.73
CA LEU A 96 -14.59 -1.00 -15.49
C LEU A 96 -14.43 -2.47 -15.10
N ALA A 97 -13.20 -2.92 -14.88
CA ALA A 97 -12.92 -4.29 -14.41
C ALA A 97 -13.58 -4.58 -13.05
N VAL A 98 -13.54 -3.62 -12.12
CA VAL A 98 -14.24 -3.73 -10.82
C VAL A 98 -15.76 -3.77 -11.01
N ALA A 99 -16.31 -2.97 -11.92
CA ALA A 99 -17.74 -3.02 -12.24
C ALA A 99 -18.14 -4.36 -12.85
N LEU A 100 -17.34 -4.87 -13.80
CA LEU A 100 -17.51 -6.19 -14.44
C LEU A 100 -17.53 -7.29 -13.38
N ALA A 101 -16.55 -7.32 -12.48
CA ALA A 101 -16.47 -8.30 -11.39
C ALA A 101 -17.66 -8.26 -10.44
N LYS A 102 -18.18 -7.06 -10.16
CA LYS A 102 -19.35 -6.88 -9.29
C LYS A 102 -20.64 -7.33 -9.97
N VAL A 103 -20.85 -6.94 -11.22
CA VAL A 103 -22.12 -7.08 -11.95
C VAL A 103 -22.28 -8.47 -12.55
N PHE A 104 -21.19 -9.06 -13.06
CA PHE A 104 -21.18 -10.38 -13.70
C PHE A 104 -20.49 -11.44 -12.84
N LYS A 105 -20.49 -11.26 -11.50
CA LYS A 105 -19.83 -12.17 -10.55
C LYS A 105 -20.15 -13.65 -10.77
N THR A 106 -21.41 -13.99 -11.01
CA THR A 106 -21.83 -15.40 -11.18
C THR A 106 -21.34 -15.97 -12.52
N ALA A 107 -21.43 -15.18 -13.58
CA ALA A 107 -20.96 -15.55 -14.92
C ALA A 107 -19.44 -15.72 -14.98
N LEU A 108 -18.69 -14.89 -14.25
CA LEU A 108 -17.23 -15.00 -14.09
C LEU A 108 -16.77 -16.33 -13.49
N HIS A 109 -17.60 -16.95 -12.64
CA HIS A 109 -17.31 -18.27 -12.09
C HIS A 109 -17.82 -19.41 -12.98
N GLY A 110 -18.34 -19.12 -14.19
CA GLY A 110 -18.89 -20.12 -15.09
C GLY A 110 -20.17 -20.79 -14.60
N VAL A 111 -20.87 -20.19 -13.63
CA VAL A 111 -22.07 -20.79 -13.03
C VAL A 111 -23.33 -20.26 -13.72
N CYS A 112 -24.14 -21.16 -14.28
CA CYS A 112 -25.52 -20.87 -14.70
C CYS A 112 -26.42 -22.06 -14.38
N GLN A 113 -27.24 -21.96 -13.32
CA GLN A 113 -28.11 -23.06 -12.91
C GLN A 113 -29.25 -23.32 -13.91
N ALA A 114 -29.70 -22.29 -14.62
CA ALA A 114 -30.73 -22.43 -15.64
C ALA A 114 -30.21 -23.10 -16.92
N MET A 115 -28.93 -22.92 -17.25
CA MET A 115 -28.32 -23.37 -18.50
C MET A 115 -26.86 -23.85 -18.28
N PRO A 116 -26.66 -24.93 -17.50
CA PRO A 116 -25.31 -25.34 -17.08
C PRO A 116 -24.44 -25.79 -18.26
N GLU A 117 -24.97 -26.61 -19.17
CA GLU A 117 -24.25 -27.06 -20.37
C GLU A 117 -23.87 -25.88 -21.27
N ARG A 118 -24.75 -24.88 -21.36
CA ARG A 118 -24.53 -23.69 -22.18
C ARG A 118 -23.44 -22.78 -21.60
N ALA A 119 -23.35 -22.68 -20.26
CA ALA A 119 -22.28 -21.97 -19.58
C ALA A 119 -20.91 -22.67 -19.66
N ALA A 120 -20.91 -24.00 -19.78
CA ALA A 120 -19.71 -24.80 -19.98
C ALA A 120 -19.21 -24.79 -21.43
N ALA A 121 -20.10 -24.59 -22.42
CA ALA A 121 -19.77 -24.59 -23.83
C ALA A 121 -19.16 -23.26 -24.33
N ALA A 122 -18.35 -23.36 -25.38
CA ALA A 122 -17.89 -22.19 -26.13
C ALA A 122 -19.04 -21.48 -26.85
N LEU A 123 -18.90 -20.16 -26.99
CA LEU A 123 -19.83 -19.26 -27.65
C LEU A 123 -19.07 -18.45 -28.69
N PRO A 124 -19.66 -18.17 -29.86
CA PRO A 124 -19.15 -17.11 -30.72
C PRO A 124 -19.34 -15.79 -29.96
N LEU A 125 -18.25 -15.21 -29.50
CA LEU A 125 -18.23 -13.99 -28.70
C LEU A 125 -17.58 -12.86 -29.47
N ARG A 126 -18.19 -11.69 -29.37
CA ARG A 126 -17.61 -10.44 -29.83
C ARG A 126 -17.62 -9.40 -28.71
N VAL A 127 -16.45 -8.95 -28.28
CA VAL A 127 -16.30 -7.93 -27.23
C VAL A 127 -15.79 -6.64 -27.84
N GLU A 128 -16.40 -5.51 -27.49
CA GLU A 128 -15.90 -4.19 -27.89
C GLU A 128 -15.61 -3.32 -26.68
N VAL A 129 -14.47 -2.64 -26.73
CA VAL A 129 -14.06 -1.64 -25.74
C VAL A 129 -13.63 -0.38 -26.50
N PRO A 130 -14.52 0.63 -26.63
CA PRO A 130 -14.26 1.78 -27.51
C PRO A 130 -13.08 2.67 -27.11
N ALA A 131 -12.78 2.75 -25.81
CA ALA A 131 -11.76 3.65 -25.28
C ALA A 131 -10.93 2.96 -24.20
N LEU A 132 -10.07 2.03 -24.61
CA LEU A 132 -9.19 1.26 -23.73
C LEU A 132 -7.84 1.98 -23.56
N PRO A 133 -7.45 2.41 -22.33
CA PRO A 133 -6.08 2.85 -22.10
C PRO A 133 -5.11 1.71 -22.40
N ALA A 134 -4.12 1.95 -23.27
CA ALA A 134 -3.13 0.95 -23.62
C ALA A 134 -1.71 1.53 -23.46
N LYS A 135 -1.20 1.54 -22.23
CA LYS A 135 0.20 1.92 -21.96
C LYS A 135 1.14 0.82 -22.47
N GLY A 136 1.57 0.97 -23.71
CA GLY A 136 2.26 -0.06 -24.50
C GLY A 136 1.71 -0.17 -25.93
N GLY A 137 0.67 0.59 -26.26
CA GLY A 137 0.09 0.67 -27.60
C GLY A 137 -0.71 -0.56 -28.02
N ALA A 138 -1.16 -0.55 -29.26
CA ALA A 138 -1.92 -1.65 -29.87
C ALA A 138 -1.15 -2.98 -29.86
N GLU A 139 0.18 -2.95 -30.04
CA GLU A 139 1.00 -4.17 -30.02
C GLU A 139 0.92 -4.89 -28.67
N LEU A 140 0.96 -4.16 -27.55
CA LEU A 140 0.81 -4.79 -26.25
C LEU A 140 -0.56 -5.45 -26.10
N VAL A 141 -1.62 -4.83 -26.60
CA VAL A 141 -2.97 -5.41 -26.56
C VAL A 141 -3.01 -6.73 -27.33
N ARG A 142 -2.40 -6.80 -28.52
CA ARG A 142 -2.30 -8.03 -29.30
C ARG A 142 -1.49 -9.12 -28.60
N ARG A 143 -0.37 -8.78 -27.96
CA ARG A 143 0.42 -9.76 -27.19
C ARG A 143 -0.29 -10.29 -25.94
N LEU A 144 -1.18 -9.50 -25.34
CA LEU A 144 -1.93 -9.89 -24.15
C LEU A 144 -3.18 -10.72 -24.46
N PHE A 145 -3.91 -10.39 -25.54
CA PHE A 145 -5.14 -11.11 -25.88
C PHE A 145 -4.93 -12.23 -26.92
N GLY A 146 -3.96 -12.09 -27.83
CA GLY A 146 -3.74 -13.07 -28.91
C GLY A 146 -3.52 -14.51 -28.44
N PRO A 147 -2.71 -14.76 -27.39
CA PRO A 147 -2.48 -16.11 -26.89
C PRO A 147 -3.69 -16.77 -26.18
N LEU A 148 -4.80 -16.04 -25.98
CA LEU A 148 -5.93 -16.47 -25.16
C LEU A 148 -7.05 -17.18 -25.93
N GLY A 149 -6.80 -17.56 -27.19
CA GLY A 149 -7.80 -18.25 -28.02
C GLY A 149 -8.85 -17.34 -28.65
N TRP A 150 -8.60 -16.03 -28.73
CA TRP A 150 -9.37 -15.14 -29.59
C TRP A 150 -8.92 -15.33 -31.04
N ASP A 151 -9.88 -15.51 -31.96
CA ASP A 151 -9.61 -15.63 -33.39
C ASP A 151 -9.07 -14.31 -33.95
N THR A 152 -9.62 -13.18 -33.49
CA THR A 152 -9.17 -11.85 -33.89
C THR A 152 -9.01 -10.91 -32.69
N VAL A 153 -7.93 -10.14 -32.70
CA VAL A 153 -7.65 -9.06 -31.75
C VAL A 153 -7.36 -7.80 -32.55
N ASP A 154 -8.41 -7.02 -32.82
CA ASP A 154 -8.30 -5.72 -33.46
C ASP A 154 -8.10 -4.63 -32.40
N ALA A 155 -7.03 -3.85 -32.58
CA ALA A 155 -6.62 -2.81 -31.65
C ALA A 155 -6.16 -1.60 -32.46
N GLU A 156 -7.08 -0.66 -32.68
CA GLU A 156 -6.84 0.54 -33.48
C GLU A 156 -6.53 1.73 -32.56
N PRO A 157 -5.39 2.41 -32.69
CA PRO A 157 -5.13 3.65 -31.96
C PRO A 157 -6.17 4.73 -32.27
N VAL A 158 -6.72 5.34 -31.22
CA VAL A 158 -7.67 6.45 -31.36
C VAL A 158 -6.89 7.75 -31.55
N ALA A 159 -7.23 8.57 -32.55
CA ALA A 159 -6.60 9.88 -32.75
C ALA A 159 -6.77 10.78 -31.53
N LEU A 160 -5.78 11.63 -31.22
CA LEU A 160 -5.89 12.56 -30.08
C LEU A 160 -6.97 13.64 -30.32
N ASP A 161 -6.99 14.20 -31.52
CA ASP A 161 -8.07 15.05 -32.03
C ASP A 161 -8.11 14.89 -33.56
N GLU A 162 -9.27 14.54 -34.12
CA GLU A 162 -9.44 14.33 -35.56
C GLU A 162 -9.22 15.60 -36.39
N ARG A 163 -9.36 16.78 -35.77
CA ARG A 163 -9.15 18.08 -36.43
C ARG A 163 -7.69 18.52 -36.43
N PHE A 164 -6.84 17.88 -35.62
CA PHE A 164 -5.41 18.16 -35.50
C PHE A 164 -4.59 16.87 -35.64
N PRO A 165 -4.54 16.25 -36.83
CA PRO A 165 -3.86 14.97 -37.05
C PRO A 165 -2.37 14.99 -36.67
N GLU A 166 -1.72 16.15 -36.73
CA GLU A 166 -0.33 16.36 -36.34
C GLU A 166 -0.05 16.09 -34.85
N TRP A 167 -1.08 16.06 -34.00
CA TRP A 167 -0.94 15.66 -32.59
C TRP A 167 -0.80 14.15 -32.41
N GLY A 168 -1.06 13.38 -33.48
CA GLY A 168 -0.86 11.94 -33.52
C GLY A 168 -1.93 11.15 -32.77
N ALA A 169 -1.59 9.89 -32.48
CA ALA A 169 -2.46 8.97 -31.76
C ALA A 169 -2.52 9.30 -30.26
N SER A 170 -3.69 9.14 -29.67
CA SER A 170 -3.87 9.13 -28.23
C SER A 170 -3.28 7.85 -27.60
N ARG A 171 -3.31 7.79 -26.27
CA ARG A 171 -2.94 6.58 -25.51
C ARG A 171 -4.03 5.51 -25.47
N TYR A 172 -5.18 5.75 -26.11
CA TYR A 172 -6.29 4.82 -26.13
C TYR A 172 -6.34 4.05 -27.44
N VAL A 173 -6.86 2.84 -27.36
CA VAL A 173 -7.21 2.04 -28.52
C VAL A 173 -8.71 1.72 -28.50
N ARG A 174 -9.29 1.57 -29.69
CA ARG A 174 -10.54 0.83 -29.88
C ARG A 174 -10.17 -0.64 -29.96
N LEU A 175 -10.67 -1.44 -29.02
CA LEU A 175 -10.46 -2.89 -28.99
C LEU A 175 -11.71 -3.60 -29.48
N VAL A 176 -11.53 -4.54 -30.40
CA VAL A 176 -12.52 -5.55 -30.78
C VAL A 176 -11.88 -6.92 -30.65
N LEU A 177 -12.53 -7.82 -29.92
CA LEU A 177 -12.14 -9.22 -29.77
C LEU A 177 -13.24 -10.10 -30.36
N GLU A 178 -12.88 -11.05 -31.22
CA GLU A 178 -13.81 -12.06 -31.73
C GLU A 178 -13.21 -13.46 -31.57
N GLY A 179 -14.03 -14.43 -31.18
CA GLY A 179 -13.61 -15.83 -31.10
C GLY A 179 -14.66 -16.74 -30.49
N GLU A 180 -14.41 -18.05 -30.53
CA GLU A 180 -15.23 -19.06 -29.86
C GLU A 180 -14.67 -19.42 -28.47
N LEU A 181 -15.21 -18.79 -27.42
CA LEU A 181 -14.75 -18.99 -26.04
C LEU A 181 -15.92 -19.23 -25.08
N ARG A 182 -15.66 -19.85 -23.93
CA ARG A 182 -16.62 -19.84 -22.83
C ARG A 182 -16.76 -18.41 -22.32
N LEU A 183 -17.98 -18.02 -21.98
CA LEU A 183 -18.25 -16.66 -21.48
C LEU A 183 -17.45 -16.34 -20.21
N ALA A 184 -17.27 -17.31 -19.33
CA ALA A 184 -16.50 -17.15 -18.11
C ALA A 184 -15.04 -16.78 -18.41
N ASP A 185 -14.41 -17.47 -19.36
CA ASP A 185 -13.01 -17.27 -19.73
C ASP A 185 -12.84 -15.86 -20.34
N ALA A 186 -13.71 -15.49 -21.29
CA ALA A 186 -13.71 -14.14 -21.88
C ALA A 186 -13.88 -13.02 -20.82
N LEU A 187 -14.77 -13.20 -19.84
CA LEU A 187 -14.96 -12.25 -18.75
C LEU A 187 -13.72 -12.17 -17.83
N ASN A 188 -13.07 -13.31 -17.55
CA ASN A 188 -11.87 -13.36 -16.74
C ASN A 188 -10.67 -12.72 -17.45
N HIS A 189 -10.51 -12.93 -18.76
CA HIS A 189 -9.52 -12.23 -19.59
C HIS A 189 -9.67 -10.71 -19.45
N LEU A 190 -10.88 -10.18 -19.61
CA LEU A 190 -11.15 -8.74 -19.45
C LEU A 190 -10.90 -8.26 -18.02
N TYR A 191 -11.35 -9.02 -17.01
CA TYR A 191 -11.17 -8.67 -15.61
C TYR A 191 -9.68 -8.52 -15.23
N VAL A 192 -8.83 -9.41 -15.73
CA VAL A 192 -7.38 -9.40 -15.45
C VAL A 192 -6.64 -8.38 -16.32
N LEU A 193 -6.94 -8.31 -17.61
CA LEU A 193 -6.12 -7.55 -18.56
C LEU A 193 -6.46 -6.06 -18.65
N LEU A 194 -7.71 -5.64 -18.40
CA LEU A 194 -8.04 -4.21 -18.40
C LEU A 194 -7.19 -3.41 -17.38
N PRO A 195 -7.01 -3.87 -16.13
CA PRO A 195 -6.09 -3.19 -15.20
C PRO A 195 -4.61 -3.25 -15.60
N VAL A 196 -4.17 -4.31 -16.29
CA VAL A 196 -2.79 -4.46 -16.77
C VAL A 196 -2.46 -3.43 -17.87
N LEU A 197 -3.42 -3.17 -18.74
CA LEU A 197 -3.30 -2.20 -19.83
C LEU A 197 -3.39 -0.73 -19.35
N ASP A 198 -4.19 -0.49 -18.31
CA ASP A 198 -4.32 0.79 -17.62
C ASP A 198 -3.02 1.23 -16.91
N ASP A 199 -2.27 0.26 -16.35
CA ASP A 199 -1.02 0.45 -15.56
C ASP A 199 -1.13 1.65 -14.59
N ALA A 200 -2.29 1.79 -13.97
CA ALA A 200 -2.70 2.88 -13.09
C ALA A 200 -3.77 2.43 -12.07
N LYS A 201 -3.56 1.31 -11.38
CA LYS A 201 -4.52 0.86 -10.35
C LYS A 201 -4.71 1.94 -9.27
N HIS A 202 -5.96 2.32 -9.02
CA HIS A 202 -6.33 3.42 -8.11
C HIS A 202 -6.60 2.99 -6.66
N TYR A 203 -6.51 1.68 -6.37
CA TYR A 203 -6.69 1.10 -5.03
C TYR A 203 -5.43 0.38 -4.55
N TRP A 204 -5.28 0.22 -3.23
CA TRP A 204 -4.13 -0.45 -2.63
C TRP A 204 -4.24 -1.97 -2.91
N VAL A 205 -3.24 -2.54 -3.59
CA VAL A 205 -3.15 -3.99 -3.83
C VAL A 205 -2.77 -4.68 -2.53
N ALA A 206 -3.69 -5.47 -2.02
CA ALA A 206 -3.55 -6.26 -0.79
C ALA A 206 -3.13 -7.70 -1.12
N PRO A 207 -2.63 -8.49 -0.16
CA PRO A 207 -2.21 -9.88 -0.42
C PRO A 207 -3.31 -10.77 -1.03
N ASP A 208 -4.59 -10.51 -0.71
CA ASP A 208 -5.73 -11.22 -1.31
C ASP A 208 -5.91 -10.95 -2.82
N GLU A 209 -5.24 -9.94 -3.38
CA GLU A 209 -5.21 -9.71 -4.84
C GLU A 209 -4.40 -10.78 -5.57
N VAL A 210 -3.46 -11.46 -4.91
CA VAL A 210 -2.76 -12.62 -5.47
C VAL A 210 -3.75 -13.76 -5.67
N GLU A 211 -4.49 -14.13 -4.63
CA GLU A 211 -5.52 -15.18 -4.72
C GLU A 211 -6.60 -14.87 -5.78
N LYS A 212 -7.02 -13.60 -5.87
CA LYS A 212 -7.96 -13.17 -6.92
C LYS A 212 -7.36 -13.29 -8.32
N LEU A 213 -6.09 -12.95 -8.49
CA LEU A 213 -5.39 -13.08 -9.76
C LEU A 213 -5.27 -14.55 -10.15
N LEU A 214 -4.85 -15.42 -9.23
CA LEU A 214 -4.71 -16.85 -9.49
C LEU A 214 -6.05 -17.47 -9.86
N ARG A 215 -7.12 -17.16 -9.11
CA ARG A 215 -8.46 -17.68 -9.42
C ARG A 215 -8.99 -17.20 -10.77
N ALA A 216 -8.79 -15.93 -11.12
CA ALA A 216 -9.24 -15.41 -12.42
C ALA A 216 -8.31 -15.79 -13.57
N GLY A 217 -7.06 -16.11 -13.25
CA GLY A 217 -6.03 -16.60 -14.16
C GLY A 217 -6.04 -18.11 -14.35
N ASP A 218 -6.90 -18.82 -13.62
CA ASP A 218 -6.94 -20.27 -13.63
C ASP A 218 -7.20 -20.82 -15.03
N GLY A 219 -6.45 -21.86 -15.41
CA GLY A 219 -6.48 -22.47 -16.74
C GLY A 219 -5.80 -21.71 -17.88
N TRP A 220 -5.34 -20.46 -17.71
CA TRP A 220 -4.70 -19.72 -18.82
C TRP A 220 -3.46 -18.90 -18.44
N LEU A 221 -3.41 -18.33 -17.24
CA LEU A 221 -2.35 -17.39 -16.85
C LEU A 221 -1.01 -18.08 -16.63
N ALA A 222 -1.00 -19.32 -16.16
CA ALA A 222 0.21 -20.11 -15.92
C ALA A 222 0.99 -20.35 -17.22
N GLY A 223 0.28 -20.63 -18.32
CA GLY A 223 0.85 -20.85 -19.66
C GLY A 223 0.99 -19.58 -20.51
N HIS A 224 0.55 -18.41 -20.04
CA HIS A 224 0.56 -17.20 -20.85
C HIS A 224 1.99 -16.67 -21.10
N PRO A 225 2.38 -16.32 -22.35
CA PRO A 225 3.74 -15.87 -22.66
C PRO A 225 4.12 -14.56 -21.97
N GLU A 226 3.13 -13.68 -21.74
CA GLU A 226 3.30 -12.41 -21.02
C GLU A 226 2.99 -12.52 -19.51
N ARG A 227 3.00 -13.73 -18.92
CA ARG A 227 2.65 -13.97 -17.51
C ARG A 227 3.35 -13.01 -16.55
N THR A 228 4.68 -12.86 -16.66
CA THR A 228 5.47 -11.96 -15.81
C THR A 228 5.05 -10.51 -15.94
N LEU A 229 4.68 -10.06 -17.14
CA LEU A 229 4.18 -8.70 -17.36
C LEU A 229 2.79 -8.52 -16.73
N ILE A 230 1.91 -9.51 -16.90
CA ILE A 230 0.56 -9.53 -16.35
C ILE A 230 0.61 -9.49 -14.83
N THR A 231 1.35 -10.40 -14.18
CA THR A 231 1.47 -10.48 -12.72
C THR A 231 2.09 -9.21 -12.16
N ALA A 232 3.15 -8.69 -12.79
CA ALA A 232 3.78 -7.44 -12.38
C ALA A 232 2.82 -6.26 -12.45
N ARG A 233 2.15 -6.00 -13.58
CA ARG A 233 1.25 -4.84 -13.71
C ARG A 233 -0.02 -5.00 -12.90
N TYR A 234 -0.61 -6.20 -12.87
CA TYR A 234 -1.81 -6.46 -12.08
C TYR A 234 -1.55 -6.22 -10.59
N LEU A 235 -0.39 -6.60 -10.07
CA LEU A 235 -0.05 -6.40 -8.66
C LEU A 235 0.65 -5.06 -8.40
N SER A 236 0.53 -4.09 -9.32
CA SER A 236 1.13 -2.75 -9.23
C SER A 236 2.64 -2.80 -8.93
N ARG A 237 3.32 -3.78 -9.52
CA ARG A 237 4.77 -4.05 -9.44
C ARG A 237 5.27 -4.28 -8.01
N ARG A 238 4.38 -4.76 -7.12
CA ARG A 238 4.75 -5.14 -5.75
C ARG A 238 5.52 -6.46 -5.78
N ARG A 239 6.85 -6.36 -5.79
CA ARG A 239 7.78 -7.49 -5.89
C ARG A 239 7.42 -8.70 -5.03
N GLY A 240 7.03 -8.50 -3.76
CA GLY A 240 6.65 -9.60 -2.88
C GLY A 240 5.41 -10.38 -3.37
N LEU A 241 4.38 -9.66 -3.81
CA LEU A 241 3.15 -10.27 -4.33
C LEU A 241 3.37 -10.85 -5.74
N THR A 242 4.15 -10.15 -6.58
CA THR A 242 4.48 -10.62 -7.93
C THR A 242 5.29 -11.91 -7.87
N ARG A 243 6.30 -11.98 -7.00
CA ARG A 243 7.09 -13.20 -6.79
C ARG A 243 6.23 -14.35 -6.27
N GLU A 244 5.38 -14.09 -5.27
CA GLU A 244 4.45 -15.10 -4.75
C GLU A 244 3.50 -15.63 -5.84
N ALA A 245 2.96 -14.76 -6.68
CA ALA A 245 2.11 -15.15 -7.80
C ALA A 245 2.90 -15.97 -8.85
N ASP A 246 4.10 -15.51 -9.21
CA ASP A 246 4.95 -16.18 -10.21
C ASP A 246 5.40 -17.57 -9.73
N GLU A 247 5.80 -17.72 -8.47
CA GLU A 247 6.16 -19.01 -7.86
C GLU A 247 5.00 -20.01 -7.94
N ARG A 248 3.78 -19.59 -7.58
CA ARG A 248 2.59 -20.46 -7.62
C ARG A 248 2.17 -20.80 -9.05
N LEU A 249 2.24 -19.85 -9.97
CA LEU A 249 1.92 -20.10 -11.39
C LEU A 249 2.95 -21.02 -12.05
N GLU A 250 4.22 -20.95 -11.65
CA GLU A 250 5.24 -21.87 -12.14
C GLU A 250 5.03 -23.29 -11.61
N LEU A 251 4.60 -23.45 -10.35
CA LEU A 251 4.19 -24.76 -9.82
C LEU A 251 3.04 -25.37 -10.63
N VAL A 252 2.01 -24.59 -10.94
CA VAL A 252 0.88 -25.03 -11.78
C VAL A 252 1.38 -25.45 -13.18
N ARG A 253 2.21 -24.61 -13.82
CA ARG A 253 2.76 -24.90 -15.15
C ARG A 253 3.59 -26.20 -15.18
N LEU A 254 4.39 -26.44 -14.14
CA LEU A 254 5.20 -27.65 -14.03
C LEU A 254 4.32 -28.89 -13.80
N ALA A 255 3.30 -28.79 -12.96
CA ALA A 255 2.33 -29.88 -12.75
C ALA A 255 1.57 -30.24 -14.04
N GLU A 256 1.13 -29.23 -14.81
CA GLU A 256 0.48 -29.42 -16.11
C GLU A 256 1.43 -30.03 -17.16
N ALA A 257 2.73 -29.72 -17.11
CA ALA A 257 3.73 -30.25 -18.04
C ALA A 257 4.08 -31.72 -17.77
N ASP A 258 4.01 -32.16 -16.51
CA ASP A 258 4.33 -33.54 -16.10
C ASP A 258 3.11 -34.48 -16.15
N GLY A 259 1.93 -34.00 -16.58
CA GLY A 259 0.72 -34.80 -16.74
C GLY A 259 0.19 -35.39 -15.42
N LEU A 260 0.51 -34.75 -14.30
CA LEU A 260 0.05 -35.14 -12.98
C LEU A 260 -1.29 -34.44 -12.67
N ASP A 261 -2.31 -35.22 -12.30
CA ASP A 261 -3.62 -34.69 -11.90
C ASP A 261 -3.47 -33.72 -10.72
N VAL A 262 -4.15 -32.58 -10.81
CA VAL A 262 -4.06 -31.44 -9.88
C VAL A 262 -4.72 -31.74 -8.50
N ASP A 263 -5.29 -32.93 -8.34
CA ASP A 263 -5.99 -33.36 -7.12
C ASP A 263 -5.09 -34.12 -6.10
N ASP A 264 -3.80 -34.37 -6.39
CA ASP A 264 -2.85 -34.99 -5.45
C ASP A 264 -1.91 -33.98 -4.75
N VAL A 265 -2.22 -32.69 -4.77
CA VAL A 265 -1.46 -31.65 -4.05
C VAL A 265 -2.20 -31.18 -2.79
N ASP A 266 -2.61 -32.12 -1.95
CA ASP A 266 -3.01 -31.84 -0.56
C ASP A 266 -2.10 -32.62 0.42
N ASN A 267 -1.22 -31.86 1.08
CA ASN A 267 -0.43 -32.22 2.27
C ASN A 267 0.52 -33.43 2.21
N ALA A 268 1.70 -33.21 1.62
CA ALA A 268 2.93 -33.82 2.11
C ALA A 268 4.14 -32.92 1.78
N VAL A 269 4.31 -31.82 2.51
CA VAL A 269 5.65 -31.25 2.67
C VAL A 269 6.15 -31.74 4.02
N ASP A 270 6.98 -32.77 3.93
CA ASP A 270 7.72 -33.40 5.01
C ASP A 270 8.47 -32.35 5.83
N GLU A 271 8.09 -32.21 7.10
CA GLU A 271 8.84 -31.50 8.12
C GLU A 271 10.06 -32.34 8.55
N SER A 272 11.04 -32.57 7.67
CA SER A 272 12.35 -33.07 8.11
C SER A 272 13.42 -33.03 7.00
N THR A 273 13.89 -31.83 6.64
CA THR A 273 15.28 -31.59 6.20
C THR A 273 15.59 -30.09 6.23
N ASP A 274 16.00 -29.63 7.40
CA ASP A 274 16.96 -28.52 7.58
C ASP A 274 18.18 -28.76 6.64
N THR A 275 18.80 -27.82 5.93
CA THR A 275 19.16 -26.43 6.27
C THR A 275 19.49 -25.63 4.99
N GLU A 276 18.68 -24.63 4.63
CA GLU A 276 19.18 -23.35 4.09
C GLU A 276 18.24 -22.26 4.63
N GLU A 277 18.75 -21.44 5.54
CA GLU A 277 18.01 -20.40 6.24
C GLU A 277 17.33 -19.43 5.25
N ARG A 278 15.99 -19.49 5.14
CA ARG A 278 15.26 -18.41 4.45
C ARG A 278 15.54 -17.11 5.20
N PRO A 279 16.11 -16.08 4.56
CA PRO A 279 16.48 -14.86 5.26
C PRO A 279 15.22 -14.17 5.81
N VAL A 280 15.22 -13.90 7.12
CA VAL A 280 14.15 -13.17 7.82
C VAL A 280 13.81 -11.89 7.03
N PRO A 281 12.55 -11.57 6.74
CA PRO A 281 12.21 -10.38 5.97
C PRO A 281 12.80 -9.10 6.59
N LEU A 282 13.31 -8.17 5.78
CA LEU A 282 13.97 -6.94 6.27
C LEU A 282 13.10 -6.12 7.23
N ALA A 283 11.79 -6.06 6.98
CA ALA A 283 10.85 -5.38 7.88
C ALA A 283 10.75 -6.05 9.26
N GLU A 284 10.96 -7.36 9.35
CA GLU A 284 11.02 -8.11 10.60
C GLU A 284 12.37 -7.92 11.29
N GLN A 285 13.47 -7.97 10.55
CA GLN A 285 14.80 -7.63 11.08
C GLN A 285 14.84 -6.20 11.66
N ARG A 286 14.21 -5.23 10.98
CA ARG A 286 14.05 -3.86 11.48
C ARG A 286 13.23 -3.80 12.78
N ARG A 287 12.08 -4.48 12.83
CA ARG A 287 11.29 -4.54 14.08
C ARG A 287 12.07 -5.18 15.22
N ALA A 288 12.80 -6.26 14.95
CA ALA A 288 13.64 -6.92 15.94
C ALA A 288 14.76 -5.99 16.45
N ALA A 289 15.42 -5.25 15.55
CA ALA A 289 16.45 -4.27 15.91
C ALA A 289 15.89 -3.13 16.77
N ILE A 290 14.70 -2.60 16.43
CA ILE A 290 14.00 -1.59 17.22
C ILE A 290 13.66 -2.12 18.61
N LEU A 291 13.08 -3.33 18.71
CA LEU A 291 12.73 -3.94 20.00
C LEU A 291 13.98 -4.13 20.88
N ALA A 292 15.07 -4.65 20.32
CA ALA A 292 16.32 -4.81 21.04
C ALA A 292 16.91 -3.46 21.50
N ALA A 293 16.80 -2.41 20.70
CA ALA A 293 17.25 -1.07 21.09
C ALA A 293 16.39 -0.48 22.22
N LEU A 294 15.06 -0.64 22.16
CA LEU A 294 14.15 -0.23 23.24
C LEU A 294 14.40 -1.00 24.54
N GLU A 295 14.73 -2.28 24.45
CA GLU A 295 15.07 -3.11 25.60
C GLU A 295 16.38 -2.68 26.27
N ARG A 296 17.43 -2.39 25.48
CA ARG A 296 18.69 -1.84 25.98
C ARG A 296 18.53 -0.43 26.59
N ALA A 297 17.60 0.36 26.08
CA ALA A 297 17.26 1.67 26.61
C ALA A 297 16.38 1.61 27.87
N GLU A 298 15.98 0.41 28.30
CA GLU A 298 15.08 0.17 29.43
C GLU A 298 13.79 1.00 29.33
N ALA A 299 13.25 1.13 28.11
CA ALA A 299 12.04 1.91 27.86
C ALA A 299 10.79 1.12 28.30
N SER A 300 9.88 1.80 29.01
CA SER A 300 8.58 1.24 29.41
C SER A 300 7.42 1.99 28.76
N ARG A 301 7.56 3.32 28.60
CA ARG A 301 6.60 4.20 27.92
C ARG A 301 7.13 4.57 26.54
N VAL A 302 6.51 4.09 25.48
CA VAL A 302 7.02 4.19 24.10
C VAL A 302 6.03 4.90 23.18
N LEU A 303 6.56 5.85 22.40
CA LEU A 303 5.86 6.47 21.27
C LEU A 303 6.25 5.78 19.96
N ASP A 304 5.27 5.36 19.17
CA ASP A 304 5.45 4.95 17.77
C ASP A 304 4.95 6.10 16.88
N LEU A 305 5.87 6.95 16.43
CA LEU A 305 5.60 8.19 15.71
C LEU A 305 5.63 7.93 14.21
N GLY A 306 4.46 7.93 13.57
CA GLY A 306 4.28 7.38 12.23
C GLY A 306 3.94 5.88 12.27
N CYS A 307 3.07 5.47 13.20
CA CYS A 307 2.82 4.05 13.49
C CYS A 307 2.18 3.25 12.35
N GLY A 308 1.69 3.93 11.31
CA GLY A 308 1.06 3.32 10.15
C GLY A 308 -0.09 2.41 10.55
N GLN A 309 -0.02 1.16 10.13
CA GLN A 309 -1.04 0.15 10.42
C GLN A 309 -0.80 -0.59 11.76
N GLY A 310 0.08 -0.07 12.62
CA GLY A 310 0.31 -0.57 13.99
C GLY A 310 1.11 -1.87 14.09
N GLN A 311 1.99 -2.17 13.13
CA GLN A 311 2.85 -3.37 13.20
C GLN A 311 3.77 -3.35 14.44
N LEU A 312 4.43 -2.22 14.68
CA LEU A 312 5.34 -2.07 15.83
C LEU A 312 4.55 -2.03 17.14
N VAL A 313 3.44 -1.27 17.20
CA VAL A 313 2.51 -1.28 18.35
C VAL A 313 2.09 -2.72 18.72
N GLN A 314 1.73 -3.55 17.73
CA GLN A 314 1.34 -4.93 17.98
C GLN A 314 2.49 -5.76 18.57
N ALA A 315 3.72 -5.55 18.10
CA ALA A 315 4.90 -6.24 18.62
C ALA A 315 5.23 -5.80 20.06
N LEU A 316 5.16 -4.49 20.34
CA LEU A 316 5.38 -3.93 21.68
C LEU A 316 4.38 -4.51 22.70
N LEU A 317 3.11 -4.66 22.32
CA LEU A 317 2.10 -5.20 23.24
C LEU A 317 2.34 -6.65 23.69
N LYS A 318 3.12 -7.42 22.92
CA LYS A 318 3.51 -8.80 23.29
C LYS A 318 4.46 -8.84 24.49
N ASN A 319 5.27 -7.80 24.70
CA ASN A 319 6.20 -7.73 25.81
C ASN A 319 5.58 -6.91 26.96
N PRO A 320 5.38 -7.49 28.16
CA PRO A 320 4.75 -6.80 29.29
C PRO A 320 5.56 -5.63 29.86
N ARG A 321 6.87 -5.53 29.53
CA ARG A 321 7.72 -4.38 29.94
C ARG A 321 7.17 -3.04 29.43
N PHE A 322 6.55 -3.02 28.26
CA PHE A 322 5.99 -1.80 27.69
C PHE A 322 4.65 -1.48 28.34
N THR A 323 4.66 -0.69 29.40
CA THR A 323 3.48 -0.36 30.21
C THR A 323 2.57 0.66 29.54
N GLU A 324 3.09 1.48 28.63
CA GLU A 324 2.31 2.44 27.86
C GLU A 324 2.87 2.56 26.43
N VAL A 325 2.03 2.33 25.43
CA VAL A 325 2.37 2.40 24.01
C VAL A 325 1.40 3.35 23.31
N VAL A 326 1.92 4.42 22.73
CA VAL A 326 1.11 5.36 21.95
C VAL A 326 1.53 5.33 20.49
N GLY A 327 0.61 4.90 19.63
CA GLY A 327 0.76 4.99 18.17
C GLY A 327 0.20 6.31 17.65
N VAL A 328 1.03 7.11 17.00
CA VAL A 328 0.63 8.39 16.39
C VAL A 328 0.76 8.29 14.89
N ASP A 329 -0.27 8.66 14.14
CA ASP A 329 -0.19 8.78 12.68
C ASP A 329 -1.05 9.93 12.17
N VAL A 330 -0.63 10.56 11.06
CA VAL A 330 -1.40 11.63 10.41
C VAL A 330 -2.64 11.06 9.70
N SER A 331 -2.58 9.79 9.31
CA SER A 331 -3.59 9.06 8.57
C SER A 331 -4.59 8.38 9.51
N VAL A 332 -5.78 8.96 9.64
CA VAL A 332 -6.94 8.34 10.31
C VAL A 332 -7.23 6.95 9.75
N ARG A 333 -7.02 6.75 8.44
CA ARG A 333 -7.17 5.44 7.79
C ARG A 333 -6.18 4.42 8.35
N ALA A 334 -4.92 4.78 8.50
CA ALA A 334 -3.89 3.89 9.02
C ALA A 334 -4.21 3.51 10.48
N LEU A 335 -4.63 4.49 11.30
CA LEU A 335 -5.09 4.26 12.67
C LEU A 335 -6.33 3.36 12.74
N THR A 336 -7.28 3.48 11.82
CA THR A 336 -8.45 2.59 11.75
C THR A 336 -8.04 1.15 11.44
N ILE A 337 -7.06 0.96 10.56
CA ILE A 337 -6.51 -0.37 10.24
C ILE A 337 -5.73 -0.91 11.45
N ALA A 338 -4.94 -0.07 12.12
CA ALA A 338 -4.22 -0.43 13.33
C ALA A 338 -5.18 -0.88 14.44
N ALA A 339 -6.25 -0.13 14.69
CA ALA A 339 -7.27 -0.49 15.68
C ALA A 339 -7.90 -1.87 15.41
N ARG A 340 -8.21 -2.18 14.14
CA ARG A 340 -8.72 -3.49 13.72
C ARG A 340 -7.68 -4.60 13.88
N ARG A 341 -6.43 -4.34 13.48
CA ARG A 341 -5.32 -5.32 13.60
C ARG A 341 -5.04 -5.67 15.05
N LEU A 342 -5.03 -4.66 15.92
CA LEU A 342 -4.86 -4.82 17.37
C LEU A 342 -6.09 -5.44 18.03
N ARG A 343 -7.24 -5.47 17.34
CA ARG A 343 -8.53 -5.92 17.87
C ARG A 343 -8.93 -5.16 19.14
N LEU A 344 -8.76 -3.83 19.15
CA LEU A 344 -8.97 -2.99 20.35
C LEU A 344 -10.34 -3.20 21.00
N GLU A 345 -11.41 -3.37 20.21
CA GLU A 345 -12.77 -3.62 20.71
C GLU A 345 -12.93 -4.96 21.45
N ARG A 346 -12.06 -5.93 21.18
CA ARG A 346 -12.07 -7.27 21.80
C ARG A 346 -10.86 -7.49 22.72
N MET A 347 -10.05 -6.46 22.92
CA MET A 347 -8.83 -6.54 23.71
C MET A 347 -9.19 -6.55 25.19
N GLY A 348 -8.60 -7.45 25.97
CA GLY A 348 -8.83 -7.49 27.41
C GLY A 348 -8.38 -6.20 28.10
N GLU A 349 -9.08 -5.78 29.16
CA GLU A 349 -8.88 -4.47 29.82
C GLU A 349 -7.41 -4.17 30.16
N ARG A 350 -6.66 -5.16 30.65
CA ARG A 350 -5.23 -5.00 31.00
C ARG A 350 -4.34 -4.66 29.79
N GLN A 351 -4.64 -5.20 28.61
CA GLN A 351 -3.89 -4.86 27.40
C GLN A 351 -4.41 -3.56 26.78
N ALA A 352 -5.73 -3.33 26.82
CA ALA A 352 -6.34 -2.11 26.31
C ALA A 352 -5.84 -0.86 27.04
N ALA A 353 -5.66 -0.94 28.36
CA ALA A 353 -5.11 0.16 29.18
C ALA A 353 -3.66 0.55 28.82
N ARG A 354 -2.92 -0.33 28.13
CA ARG A 354 -1.52 -0.10 27.74
C ARG A 354 -1.38 0.57 26.38
N VAL A 355 -2.44 0.66 25.56
CA VAL A 355 -2.34 1.15 24.18
C VAL A 355 -3.27 2.32 23.91
N THR A 356 -2.74 3.36 23.28
CA THR A 356 -3.54 4.45 22.73
C THR A 356 -3.15 4.71 21.28
N LEU A 357 -4.15 4.87 20.41
CA LEU A 357 -3.94 5.33 19.04
C LEU A 357 -4.41 6.77 18.92
N MET A 358 -3.57 7.65 18.38
CA MET A 358 -3.84 9.08 18.28
C MET A 358 -3.59 9.60 16.87
N GLN A 359 -4.47 10.45 16.38
CA GLN A 359 -4.19 11.22 15.17
C GLN A 359 -3.29 12.40 15.51
N GLY A 360 -2.15 12.52 14.82
CA GLY A 360 -1.20 13.61 15.02
C GLY A 360 -0.27 13.77 13.83
N SER A 361 0.32 14.95 13.68
CA SER A 361 1.34 15.22 12.67
C SER A 361 2.62 15.64 13.35
N LEU A 362 3.73 15.03 12.95
CA LEU A 362 5.06 15.31 13.48
C LEU A 362 5.61 16.68 13.06
N ALA A 363 4.87 17.45 12.26
CA ALA A 363 5.20 18.84 11.93
C ALA A 363 4.72 19.84 13.00
N TYR A 364 3.99 19.39 14.02
CA TYR A 364 3.45 20.23 15.09
C TYR A 364 3.86 19.69 16.45
N THR A 365 4.04 20.58 17.42
CA THR A 365 4.29 20.19 18.81
C THR A 365 3.01 19.71 19.48
N ASP A 366 3.11 18.63 20.25
CA ASP A 366 2.01 18.10 21.03
C ASP A 366 2.49 17.77 22.44
N LYS A 367 1.98 18.51 23.43
CA LYS A 367 2.37 18.35 24.84
C LYS A 367 2.03 16.97 25.39
N ARG A 368 1.06 16.26 24.78
CA ARG A 368 0.70 14.90 25.17
C ARG A 368 1.81 13.89 24.88
N LEU A 369 2.78 14.23 24.03
CA LEU A 369 3.92 13.38 23.67
C LEU A 369 5.13 13.59 24.59
N THR A 370 5.01 14.38 25.65
CA THR A 370 6.10 14.63 26.60
C THR A 370 6.17 13.55 27.69
N GLY A 371 7.37 13.31 28.23
CA GLY A 371 7.58 12.40 29.37
C GLY A 371 7.62 10.90 29.03
N TYR A 372 7.73 10.53 27.75
CA TYR A 372 7.93 9.15 27.33
C TYR A 372 9.42 8.76 27.40
N ASP A 373 9.69 7.48 27.66
CA ASP A 373 11.05 6.96 27.75
C ASP A 373 11.70 6.90 26.37
N ALA A 374 10.94 6.47 25.36
CA ALA A 374 11.42 6.36 24.00
C ALA A 374 10.40 6.82 22.96
N ALA A 375 10.90 7.32 21.82
CA ALA A 375 10.14 7.51 20.60
C ALA A 375 10.78 6.79 19.42
N VAL A 376 9.96 6.20 18.55
CA VAL A 376 10.40 5.48 17.36
C VAL A 376 9.84 6.17 16.12
N LEU A 377 10.72 6.46 15.17
CA LEU A 377 10.40 6.92 13.82
C LEU A 377 10.92 5.85 12.85
N SER A 378 10.11 4.83 12.62
CA SER A 378 10.47 3.69 11.77
C SER A 378 9.99 3.93 10.34
N GLU A 379 10.89 4.29 9.43
CA GLU A 379 10.56 4.59 8.03
C GLU A 379 9.56 5.76 7.89
N VAL A 380 9.95 6.92 8.42
CA VAL A 380 9.08 8.10 8.51
C VAL A 380 9.72 9.33 7.90
N VAL A 381 11.01 9.52 8.12
CA VAL A 381 11.73 10.74 7.73
C VAL A 381 11.79 10.89 6.21
N GLU A 382 11.94 9.78 5.49
CA GLU A 382 11.98 9.70 4.03
C GLU A 382 10.65 10.05 3.35
N HIS A 383 9.54 10.02 4.08
CA HIS A 383 8.22 10.41 3.57
C HIS A 383 7.92 11.90 3.77
N LEU A 384 8.80 12.64 4.44
CA LEU A 384 8.66 14.08 4.66
C LEU A 384 9.32 14.88 3.54
N ASP A 385 8.69 15.99 3.18
CA ASP A 385 9.35 16.99 2.36
C ASP A 385 10.52 17.60 3.17
N LEU A 386 11.73 17.67 2.58
CA LEU A 386 12.93 18.20 3.26
C LEU A 386 12.71 19.53 4.00
N PRO A 387 11.92 20.52 3.50
CA PRO A 387 11.64 21.75 4.24
C PRO A 387 10.87 21.56 5.56
N ARG A 388 10.23 20.41 5.78
CA ARG A 388 9.49 20.07 7.00
C ARG A 388 10.33 19.30 8.02
N LEU A 389 11.49 18.81 7.62
CA LEU A 389 12.38 18.05 8.49
C LEU A 389 12.78 18.85 9.75
N PRO A 390 13.13 20.16 9.68
CA PRO A 390 13.41 20.95 10.89
C PRO A 390 12.23 21.04 11.87
N ALA A 391 10.99 21.01 11.36
CA ALA A 391 9.80 21.03 12.22
C ALA A 391 9.64 19.69 12.96
N LEU A 392 9.89 18.56 12.28
CA LEU A 392 9.94 17.25 12.93
C LEU A 392 11.05 17.18 13.97
N GLU A 393 12.25 17.65 13.63
CA GLU A 393 13.39 17.69 14.54
C GLU A 393 13.00 18.44 15.83
N TYR A 394 12.41 19.63 15.71
CA TYR A 394 11.97 20.40 16.86
C TYR A 394 10.83 19.72 17.63
N ALA A 395 9.82 19.17 16.95
CA ALA A 395 8.69 18.52 17.59
C ALA A 395 9.13 17.29 18.42
N VAL A 396 10.03 16.47 17.89
CA VAL A 396 10.49 15.24 18.53
C VAL A 396 11.60 15.50 19.54
N PHE A 397 12.70 16.13 19.11
CA PHE A 397 13.91 16.26 19.94
C PHE A 397 13.87 17.50 20.85
N GLY A 398 13.21 18.57 20.42
CA GLY A 398 13.07 19.81 21.20
C GLY A 398 11.90 19.77 22.18
N SER A 399 10.70 19.44 21.69
CA SER A 399 9.45 19.54 22.46
C SER A 399 9.07 18.25 23.18
N ALA A 400 8.94 17.12 22.48
CA ALA A 400 8.58 15.84 23.10
C ALA A 400 9.72 15.32 23.99
N ARG A 401 10.97 15.47 23.51
CA ARG A 401 12.24 15.28 24.21
C ARG A 401 12.32 13.97 25.05
N PRO A 402 12.00 12.80 24.46
CA PRO A 402 12.09 11.52 25.16
C PRO A 402 13.54 11.19 25.52
N ARG A 403 13.76 10.25 26.45
CA ARG A 403 15.13 9.84 26.85
C ARG A 403 15.88 9.20 25.68
N THR A 404 15.18 8.40 24.86
CA THR A 404 15.74 7.75 23.67
C THR A 404 14.89 8.04 22.43
N VAL A 405 15.52 8.31 21.29
CA VAL A 405 14.84 8.38 19.98
C VAL A 405 15.48 7.37 19.05
N LEU A 406 14.67 6.53 18.40
CA LEU A 406 15.10 5.62 17.35
C LEU A 406 14.61 6.15 16.01
N VAL A 407 15.50 6.31 15.05
CA VAL A 407 15.15 6.70 13.68
C VAL A 407 15.67 5.63 12.74
N THR A 408 14.78 5.07 11.89
CA THR A 408 15.20 4.22 10.77
C THR A 408 14.85 4.87 9.45
N THR A 409 15.72 4.66 8.46
CA THR A 409 15.52 5.09 7.08
C THR A 409 16.23 4.11 6.14
N PRO A 410 15.77 3.97 4.89
CA PRO A 410 16.51 3.24 3.86
C PRO A 410 17.91 3.82 3.61
N ASN A 411 18.81 2.96 3.11
CA ASN A 411 20.14 3.33 2.64
C ASN A 411 20.22 3.36 1.10
N VAL A 412 20.27 4.53 0.47
CA VAL A 412 20.30 4.61 -1.01
C VAL A 412 21.50 3.86 -1.62
N GLU A 413 22.62 3.75 -0.91
CA GLU A 413 23.82 3.06 -1.40
C GLU A 413 23.58 1.57 -1.63
N TYR A 414 22.72 0.95 -0.82
CA TYR A 414 22.36 -0.46 -1.00
C TYR A 414 21.49 -0.71 -2.23
N ASN A 415 20.99 0.34 -2.90
CA ASN A 415 20.06 0.17 -4.03
C ASN A 415 20.65 -0.66 -5.16
N VAL A 416 21.98 -0.62 -5.34
CA VAL A 416 22.71 -1.40 -6.33
C VAL A 416 22.73 -2.91 -6.06
N ARG A 417 22.47 -3.34 -4.81
CA ARG A 417 22.38 -4.76 -4.43
C ARG A 417 20.99 -5.34 -4.63
N TRP A 418 20.00 -4.51 -4.93
CA TRP A 418 18.71 -4.98 -5.39
C TRP A 418 18.76 -5.16 -6.91
N GLU A 419 18.77 -6.42 -7.38
CA GLU A 419 18.84 -6.82 -8.81
C GLU A 419 17.77 -6.17 -9.73
N SER A 420 16.78 -5.50 -9.16
CA SER A 420 15.62 -4.93 -9.83
C SER A 420 15.52 -3.39 -9.74
N LEU A 421 16.54 -2.69 -9.24
CA LEU A 421 16.60 -1.21 -9.21
C LEU A 421 17.69 -0.68 -10.18
N PRO A 422 17.35 0.13 -11.20
CA PRO A 422 18.34 0.89 -11.94
C PRO A 422 19.06 1.86 -10.99
N ALA A 423 20.40 1.97 -11.11
CA ALA A 423 21.19 2.87 -10.29
C ALA A 423 20.62 4.30 -10.27
N GLY A 424 20.51 4.90 -9.08
CA GLY A 424 20.02 6.28 -8.89
C GLY A 424 18.52 6.46 -8.65
N HIS A 425 17.73 5.38 -8.53
CA HIS A 425 16.31 5.47 -8.19
C HIS A 425 16.03 5.10 -6.74
N VAL A 426 15.05 5.80 -6.16
CA VAL A 426 14.53 5.62 -4.80
C VAL A 426 13.77 4.29 -4.71
N ARG A 427 13.94 3.51 -3.63
CA ARG A 427 13.38 2.15 -3.46
C ARG A 427 11.85 2.13 -3.48
N HIS A 428 11.21 3.20 -3.04
CA HIS A 428 9.76 3.35 -3.03
C HIS A 428 9.33 4.69 -3.63
N SER A 429 8.27 4.67 -4.46
CA SER A 429 7.76 5.84 -5.20
C SER A 429 7.15 6.93 -4.31
N ASP A 430 6.94 6.65 -3.02
CA ASP A 430 6.39 7.55 -2.01
C ASP A 430 7.46 8.14 -1.07
N HIS A 431 8.73 7.78 -1.26
CA HIS A 431 9.85 8.45 -0.63
C HIS A 431 10.11 9.79 -1.32
N ARG A 432 10.33 10.84 -0.53
CA ARG A 432 10.73 12.18 -0.99
C ARG A 432 12.23 12.28 -1.21
N PHE A 433 13.00 11.48 -0.49
CA PHE A 433 14.44 11.34 -0.59
C PHE A 433 14.87 9.98 -0.02
N GLU A 434 16.06 9.52 -0.36
CA GLU A 434 16.76 8.45 0.36
C GLU A 434 18.19 8.89 0.61
N TRP A 435 18.63 8.83 1.86
CA TRP A 435 19.98 9.24 2.23
C TRP A 435 20.98 8.11 2.06
N THR A 436 22.20 8.50 1.70
CA THR A 436 23.42 7.71 1.92
C THR A 436 23.71 7.58 3.42
N ARG A 437 24.67 6.72 3.77
CA ARG A 437 25.19 6.61 5.14
C ARG A 437 25.82 7.89 5.63
N GLU A 438 26.52 8.61 4.75
CA GLU A 438 27.14 9.89 5.11
C GLU A 438 26.09 10.96 5.40
N GLU A 439 25.10 11.11 4.52
CA GLU A 439 24.02 12.10 4.71
C GLU A 439 23.20 11.82 5.96
N PHE A 440 22.83 10.56 6.20
CA PHE A 440 22.08 10.18 7.41
C PHE A 440 22.89 10.42 8.68
N ARG A 441 24.19 10.07 8.69
CA ARG A 441 25.08 10.31 9.83
C ARG A 441 25.30 11.80 10.10
N SER A 442 25.46 12.59 9.05
CA SER A 442 25.64 14.04 9.14
C SER A 442 24.39 14.72 9.69
N TRP A 443 23.22 14.37 9.16
CA TRP A 443 21.93 14.85 9.67
C TRP A 443 21.74 14.46 11.14
N ALA A 444 21.90 13.17 11.47
CA ALA A 444 21.69 12.67 12.81
C ALA A 444 22.66 13.32 13.83
N SER A 445 23.93 13.51 13.46
CA SER A 445 24.91 14.18 14.33
C SER A 445 24.54 15.64 14.57
N SER A 446 24.10 16.35 13.53
CA SER A 446 23.65 17.75 13.62
C SER A 446 22.42 17.90 14.52
N VAL A 447 21.46 16.98 14.42
CA VAL A 447 20.27 16.94 15.30
C VAL A 447 20.69 16.63 16.74
N ALA A 448 21.58 15.66 16.94
CA ALA A 448 22.06 15.27 18.25
C ALA A 448 22.74 16.45 18.98
N GLU A 449 23.64 17.15 18.29
CA GLU A 449 24.31 18.35 18.82
C GLU A 449 23.30 19.46 19.16
N ARG A 450 22.39 19.78 18.23
CA ARG A 450 21.42 20.87 18.39
C ARG A 450 20.48 20.68 19.58
N TYR A 451 20.08 19.44 19.87
CA TYR A 451 19.07 19.14 20.90
C TYR A 451 19.63 18.47 22.15
N GLY A 452 20.95 18.26 22.25
CA GLY A 452 21.60 17.70 23.44
C GLY A 452 21.43 16.20 23.59
N TYR A 453 21.57 15.46 22.50
CA TYR A 453 21.61 13.99 22.46
C TYR A 453 23.01 13.52 22.06
N GLY A 454 23.40 12.33 22.51
CA GLY A 454 24.40 11.51 21.83
C GLY A 454 23.71 10.64 20.79
N VAL A 455 24.43 10.23 19.73
CA VAL A 455 23.90 9.36 18.68
C VAL A 455 24.83 8.18 18.41
N GLY A 456 24.26 6.98 18.34
CA GLY A 456 24.93 5.76 17.87
C GLY A 456 24.23 5.19 16.64
N PHE A 457 24.98 4.50 15.77
CA PHE A 457 24.45 3.91 14.55
C PHE A 457 24.47 2.39 14.63
N THR A 458 23.42 1.74 14.15
CA THR A 458 23.29 0.28 14.16
C THR A 458 22.85 -0.20 12.77
N PRO A 459 23.53 -1.20 12.19
CA PRO A 459 23.10 -1.77 10.93
C PRO A 459 21.81 -2.59 11.11
N VAL A 460 20.91 -2.51 10.13
CA VAL A 460 19.69 -3.32 10.10
C VAL A 460 19.64 -4.09 8.79
N GLY A 461 19.85 -5.40 8.91
CA GLY A 461 19.97 -6.37 7.84
C GLY A 461 21.41 -6.66 7.40
N PRO A 462 21.60 -7.41 6.30
CA PRO A 462 22.92 -7.83 5.84
C PRO A 462 23.81 -6.62 5.63
N ASP A 463 24.90 -6.53 6.40
CA ASP A 463 25.84 -5.41 6.32
C ASP A 463 26.84 -5.70 5.20
N ASP A 464 26.59 -5.11 4.03
CA ASP A 464 27.43 -5.28 2.86
C ASP A 464 28.74 -4.48 3.02
N PRO A 465 29.91 -5.08 2.77
CA PRO A 465 31.20 -4.40 2.94
C PRO A 465 31.35 -3.11 2.13
N GLU A 466 30.71 -3.02 0.95
CA GLU A 466 30.84 -1.87 0.06
C GLU A 466 29.73 -0.84 0.33
N VAL A 467 28.48 -1.31 0.43
CA VAL A 467 27.31 -0.41 0.46
C VAL A 467 26.59 -0.33 1.80
N GLY A 468 27.03 -1.10 2.80
CA GLY A 468 26.50 -1.11 4.16
C GLY A 468 25.17 -1.87 4.30
N PRO A 469 24.37 -1.60 5.34
CA PRO A 469 23.11 -2.30 5.55
C PRO A 469 22.00 -1.72 4.67
N PRO A 470 20.97 -2.51 4.32
CA PRO A 470 19.82 -2.00 3.58
C PRO A 470 19.02 -0.99 4.39
N THR A 471 18.91 -1.13 5.71
CA THR A 471 18.25 -0.13 6.58
C THR A 471 19.29 0.49 7.52
N GLN A 472 19.22 1.80 7.67
CA GLN A 472 20.03 2.56 8.61
C GLN A 472 19.23 2.80 9.88
N MET A 473 19.84 2.63 11.06
CA MET A 473 19.22 2.99 12.33
C MET A 473 20.14 3.90 13.13
N ALA A 474 19.61 5.04 13.58
CA ALA A 474 20.24 5.93 14.55
C ALA A 474 19.51 5.82 15.89
N VAL A 475 20.29 5.66 16.95
CA VAL A 475 19.85 5.60 18.34
C VAL A 475 20.35 6.85 19.04
N PHE A 476 19.43 7.77 19.32
CA PHE A 476 19.72 8.99 20.05
C PHE A 476 19.45 8.76 21.54
N THR A 477 20.40 9.12 22.39
CA THR A 477 20.24 9.07 23.85
C THR A 477 20.46 10.45 24.40
N ARG A 478 19.49 10.97 25.15
CA ARG A 478 19.58 12.32 25.71
C ARG A 478 20.79 12.39 26.64
N ASN A 479 21.63 13.39 26.45
CA ASN A 479 22.75 13.63 27.37
C ASN A 479 22.16 13.92 28.75
N GLN A 480 22.70 13.31 29.80
CA GLN A 480 22.28 13.65 31.15
C GLN A 480 22.63 15.12 31.38
N ASP A 481 21.62 15.93 31.74
CA ASP A 481 21.87 17.29 32.20
C ASP A 481 22.75 17.19 33.45
N GLN A 482 24.05 17.45 33.35
CA GLN A 482 24.93 17.70 34.51
C GLN A 482 24.57 19.03 35.24
N GLY A 483 23.31 19.47 35.15
CA GLY A 483 22.84 20.78 35.54
C GLY A 483 21.88 20.81 36.73
N GLN A 484 21.43 19.67 37.26
CA GLN A 484 20.50 19.67 38.40
C GLN A 484 21.16 19.38 39.77
N ASP A 485 22.34 18.74 39.82
CA ASP A 485 23.05 18.54 41.10
C ASP A 485 23.81 19.80 41.58
N ARG A 486 24.28 20.66 40.66
CA ARG A 486 24.98 21.90 41.04
C ARG A 486 24.08 22.95 41.71
N ASN A 487 22.77 22.85 41.55
CA ASN A 487 21.81 23.74 42.23
C ASN A 487 21.34 23.20 43.58
N GLN A 488 21.53 21.90 43.88
CA GLN A 488 21.28 21.38 45.22
C GLN A 488 22.46 21.68 46.16
N ASP A 489 23.71 21.57 45.69
CA ASP A 489 24.89 21.94 46.50
C ASP A 489 24.95 23.45 46.77
N ARG A 490 24.64 24.31 45.77
CA ARG A 490 24.57 25.76 46.01
C ARG A 490 23.45 26.19 46.95
N ASN A 491 22.31 25.46 46.98
CA ASN A 491 21.23 25.74 47.93
C ASN A 491 21.49 25.16 49.32
N GLN A 492 22.29 24.10 49.45
CA GLN A 492 22.76 23.61 50.75
C GLN A 492 23.83 24.53 51.34
N ASP A 493 24.78 25.02 50.53
CA ASP A 493 25.79 26.00 50.98
C ASP A 493 25.17 27.35 51.35
N GLN A 494 24.16 27.83 50.61
CA GLN A 494 23.43 29.05 50.99
C GLN A 494 22.53 28.86 52.22
N LYS A 495 21.97 27.66 52.46
CA LYS A 495 21.20 27.37 53.69
C LYS A 495 22.09 27.18 54.91
N GLN A 496 23.28 26.61 54.77
CA GLN A 496 24.26 26.49 55.87
C GLN A 496 24.92 27.85 56.18
N GLY A 497 25.25 28.65 55.17
CA GLY A 497 25.77 30.01 55.35
C GLY A 497 24.76 31.00 55.96
N ARG A 498 23.44 30.80 55.74
CA ARG A 498 22.39 31.58 56.42
C ARG A 498 22.11 31.11 57.86
N LYS A 499 22.27 29.82 58.17
CA LYS A 499 22.12 29.31 59.55
C LYS A 499 23.27 29.76 60.47
N GLN A 500 24.49 29.93 59.96
CA GLN A 500 25.61 30.46 60.76
C GLN A 500 25.57 31.99 60.96
N LYS A 501 24.80 32.74 60.16
CA LYS A 501 24.66 34.21 60.31
C LYS A 501 23.43 34.66 61.12
N GLN A 502 22.60 33.73 61.61
CA GLN A 502 21.38 34.05 62.38
C GLN A 502 21.45 33.70 63.86
N THR A 503 22.62 33.33 64.39
CA THR A 503 22.86 33.22 65.84
C THR A 503 23.96 34.17 66.27
N THR A 504 23.70 35.47 66.12
CA THR A 504 24.38 36.51 66.89
C THR A 504 23.29 37.45 67.38
N ASP A 505 23.05 37.32 68.67
CA ASP A 505 22.06 37.94 69.53
C ASP A 505 22.34 39.44 69.71
N PRO A 506 21.33 40.33 69.62
CA PRO A 506 21.48 41.66 70.20
C PRO A 506 20.21 42.08 70.94
N THR A 507 20.10 41.77 72.23
CA THR A 507 19.31 42.59 73.17
C THR A 507 19.86 42.50 74.59
N ALA A 508 20.88 43.31 74.87
CA ALA A 508 21.15 43.83 76.21
C ALA A 508 21.46 45.32 76.09
N ALA A 509 20.94 46.09 77.03
CA ALA A 509 21.09 47.54 77.25
C ALA A 509 20.11 48.46 76.50
N LYS A 510 19.04 48.87 77.19
CA LYS A 510 18.89 50.26 77.70
C LYS A 510 17.56 50.42 78.46
N GLU A 511 17.62 50.30 79.79
CA GLU A 511 16.72 51.00 80.71
C GLU A 511 17.50 52.18 81.30
N GLU A 512 17.10 53.39 80.92
CA GLU A 512 17.29 54.60 81.73
C GLU A 512 16.24 55.62 81.26
N GLN A 513 15.14 55.75 82.01
CA GLN A 513 14.51 57.01 82.44
C GLN A 513 13.07 56.79 82.93
N ALA A 514 12.82 57.33 84.13
CA ALA A 514 11.60 57.48 84.92
C ALA A 514 11.13 56.27 85.76
#